data_AF-A0A538DVQ6-F1
#
_entry.id   AF-A0A538DVQ6-F1
#
_cell.length_a   1.000
_cell.length_b   1.000
_cell.length_c   1.000
_cell.angle_alpha   90.00
_cell.angle_beta   90.00
_cell.angle_gamma   90.00
#
_symmetry.space_group_name_H-M   'P 1'
#
loop_
_entity.id
_entity.type
_entity.pdbx_description
1 polymer ?
#
loop_
_entity_poly.entity_id
_entity_poly.type
_entity_poly.pdbx_seq_one_letter_code
_entity_poly.pdbx_strand_id
1 'polypeptide(L)'
;MPGPKTTGDPYAGSSTGDLLEPRNGGVYFGINLDWHRDSPTSLTRRLGRSPALYVAFAPFPLDGSAAGFVDAMVGGLVGQHAALMLTLEPNGGLDSVTDSSVAELAGRLAGYNREGVPIFLRFAHEMNGSWYPWSQQPAAYVATFRKVAAAVHRSAPATATVWAPNYGGGYPFAGGHDAVVRDTPDYKALDTNRDGVLRMSDDP
;
A
#
# COMPACT_ATOMS: atom_id res chain seq x y z
N MET A 1 38.67 -7.36 -4.50
CA MET A 1 37.31 -6.93 -4.90
C MET A 1 37.06 -5.57 -4.25
N PRO A 2 36.72 -4.51 -4.99
CA PRO A 2 36.23 -3.29 -4.36
C PRO A 2 34.94 -3.65 -3.59
N GLY A 3 34.82 -3.21 -2.35
CA GLY A 3 33.60 -3.43 -1.55
C GLY A 3 32.37 -2.83 -2.24
N PRO A 4 31.15 -3.29 -1.87
CA PRO A 4 29.92 -2.72 -2.41
C PRO A 4 29.93 -1.21 -2.15
N LYS A 5 29.77 -0.41 -3.21
CA LYS A 5 29.56 1.03 -3.07
C LYS A 5 28.22 1.19 -2.35
N THR A 6 28.25 1.66 -1.11
CA THR A 6 27.04 2.11 -0.42
C THR A 6 26.48 3.28 -1.22
N THR A 7 25.42 3.02 -1.97
CA THR A 7 24.63 4.10 -2.56
C THR A 7 24.01 4.83 -1.39
N GLY A 8 24.26 6.14 -1.28
CA GLY A 8 23.72 6.95 -0.19
C GLY A 8 22.22 6.72 -0.01
N ASP A 9 21.76 6.85 1.24
CA ASP A 9 20.36 6.67 1.60
C ASP A 9 19.44 7.50 0.66
N PRO A 10 18.56 6.84 -0.12
CA PRO A 10 17.71 7.50 -1.11
C PRO A 10 16.65 8.40 -0.49
N TYR A 11 16.47 8.35 0.84
CA TYR A 11 15.54 9.14 1.62
C TYR A 11 16.25 10.15 2.54
N ALA A 12 17.60 10.21 2.53
CA ALA A 12 18.37 11.08 3.43
C ALA A 12 18.07 12.56 3.21
N GLY A 13 17.33 13.18 4.13
CA GLY A 13 16.93 14.59 4.06
C GLY A 13 15.60 14.82 3.34
N SER A 14 14.81 13.78 3.08
CA SER A 14 13.37 13.96 2.90
C SER A 14 12.82 14.53 4.19
N SER A 15 12.31 15.75 4.13
CA SER A 15 11.74 16.42 5.30
C SER A 15 10.30 15.96 5.53
N THR A 16 9.80 16.17 6.74
CA THR A 16 8.37 16.03 7.05
C THR A 16 7.56 16.87 6.06
N GLY A 17 6.89 16.24 5.09
CA GLY A 17 6.10 16.91 4.05
C GLY A 17 6.53 16.62 2.61
N ASP A 18 7.71 16.06 2.38
CA ASP A 18 8.09 15.58 1.05
C ASP A 18 7.37 14.24 0.79
N LEU A 19 6.66 14.10 -0.34
CA LEU A 19 5.84 12.94 -0.74
C LEU A 19 6.64 11.64 -0.98
N LEU A 20 7.82 11.50 -0.35
CA LEU A 20 8.80 10.45 -0.61
C LEU A 20 9.11 10.35 -2.11
N GLU A 21 9.21 11.48 -2.81
CA GLU A 21 9.51 11.49 -4.25
C GLU A 21 11.00 11.23 -4.51
N PRO A 22 11.34 10.49 -5.60
CA PRO A 22 12.72 10.36 -6.02
C PRO A 22 13.34 11.72 -6.34
N ARG A 23 14.52 11.98 -5.79
CA ARG A 23 15.27 13.21 -6.07
C ARG A 23 15.65 13.33 -7.54
N ASN A 24 15.77 14.57 -8.01
CA ASN A 24 16.26 14.92 -9.35
C ASN A 24 15.50 14.24 -10.50
N GLY A 25 14.20 13.97 -10.32
CA GLY A 25 13.38 13.27 -11.32
C GLY A 25 13.77 11.82 -11.53
N GLY A 26 14.40 11.19 -10.53
CA GLY A 26 14.77 9.78 -10.58
C GLY A 26 13.58 8.83 -10.53
N VAL A 27 13.88 7.53 -10.52
CA VAL A 27 12.89 6.46 -10.37
C VAL A 27 13.38 5.52 -9.28
N TYR A 28 12.49 5.14 -8.36
CA TYR A 28 12.78 4.09 -7.40
C TYR A 28 12.64 2.71 -8.02
N PHE A 29 13.62 1.86 -7.75
CA PHE A 29 13.55 0.44 -8.03
C PHE A 29 13.19 -0.30 -6.75
N GLY A 30 12.06 -1.02 -6.76
CA GLY A 30 11.56 -1.80 -5.62
C GLY A 30 11.38 -3.28 -5.97
N ILE A 31 11.32 -4.13 -4.95
CA ILE A 31 11.22 -5.59 -5.09
C ILE A 31 10.12 -6.16 -4.19
N ASN A 32 9.28 -7.04 -4.73
CA ASN A 32 8.50 -7.96 -3.93
C ASN A 32 9.33 -9.20 -3.62
N LEU A 33 9.74 -9.34 -2.36
CA LEU A 33 10.67 -10.38 -1.91
C LEU A 33 9.90 -11.60 -1.40
N ASP A 34 10.41 -12.80 -1.65
CA ASP A 34 10.00 -13.98 -0.89
C ASP A 34 10.67 -13.93 0.49
N TRP A 35 10.01 -13.27 1.44
CA TRP A 35 10.51 -13.04 2.80
C TRP A 35 10.78 -14.31 3.62
N HIS A 36 10.26 -15.46 3.19
CA HIS A 36 10.52 -16.75 3.85
C HIS A 36 11.79 -17.42 3.36
N ARG A 37 12.30 -17.02 2.19
CA ARG A 37 13.45 -17.66 1.53
C ARG A 37 14.64 -16.72 1.33
N ASP A 38 14.44 -15.43 1.56
CA ASP A 38 15.41 -14.40 1.20
C ASP A 38 15.38 -13.23 2.20
N SER A 39 16.38 -12.35 2.10
CA SER A 39 16.45 -11.16 2.94
C SER A 39 16.97 -9.95 2.17
N PRO A 40 16.64 -8.72 2.60
CA PRO A 40 17.18 -7.51 2.00
C PRO A 40 18.71 -7.53 1.88
N THR A 41 19.42 -7.96 2.94
CA THR A 41 20.89 -8.08 2.96
C THR A 41 21.40 -9.07 1.91
N SER A 42 20.78 -10.26 1.80
CA SER A 42 21.18 -11.28 0.84
C SER A 42 20.88 -10.87 -0.61
N LEU A 43 19.77 -10.18 -0.85
CA LEU A 43 19.43 -9.62 -2.15
C LEU A 43 20.38 -8.50 -2.57
N THR A 44 20.64 -7.52 -1.69
CA THR A 44 21.61 -6.44 -1.94
C THR A 44 22.97 -7.00 -2.33
N ARG A 45 23.43 -8.06 -1.66
CA ARG A 45 24.71 -8.72 -1.98
C ARG A 45 24.72 -9.32 -3.39
N ARG A 46 23.60 -9.91 -3.84
CA ARG A 46 23.49 -10.49 -5.18
C ARG A 46 23.35 -9.43 -6.27
N LEU A 47 22.59 -8.37 -6.03
CA LEU A 47 22.37 -7.28 -6.98
C LEU A 47 23.56 -6.31 -7.05
N GLY A 48 24.41 -6.27 -6.01
CA GLY A 48 25.49 -5.29 -5.87
C GLY A 48 25.00 -3.88 -5.54
N ARG A 49 23.69 -3.69 -5.34
CA ARG A 49 23.03 -2.43 -4.97
C ARG A 49 21.74 -2.74 -4.20
N SER A 50 21.41 -1.89 -3.23
CA SER A 50 20.16 -2.01 -2.46
C SER A 50 18.98 -1.47 -3.28
N PRO A 51 17.89 -2.22 -3.45
CA PRO A 51 16.59 -1.68 -3.83
C PRO A 51 16.16 -0.54 -2.90
N ALA A 52 15.45 0.44 -3.44
CA ALA A 52 14.95 1.57 -2.67
C ALA A 52 13.82 1.18 -1.72
N LEU A 53 13.03 0.17 -2.09
CA LEU A 53 11.90 -0.29 -1.29
C LEU A 53 11.61 -1.78 -1.50
N TYR A 54 11.00 -2.37 -0.48
CA TYR A 54 10.58 -3.78 -0.47
C TYR A 54 9.08 -3.88 -0.21
N VAL A 55 8.40 -4.84 -0.83
CA VAL A 55 6.95 -5.01 -0.70
C VAL A 55 6.62 -6.02 0.40
N ALA A 56 5.61 -5.71 1.20
CA ALA A 56 4.95 -6.66 2.10
C ALA A 56 3.45 -6.63 1.89
N PHE A 57 2.81 -7.77 2.13
CA PHE A 57 1.36 -7.92 2.18
C PHE A 57 0.99 -8.37 3.59
N ALA A 58 -0.06 -7.78 4.15
CA ALA A 58 -0.59 -8.17 5.44
C ALA A 58 -2.12 -7.96 5.49
N PRO A 59 -2.85 -8.80 6.25
CA PRO A 59 -4.25 -8.55 6.54
C PRO A 59 -4.42 -7.24 7.32
N PHE A 60 -5.62 -6.67 7.22
CA PHE A 60 -6.02 -5.52 8.02
C PHE A 60 -7.38 -5.78 8.72
N PRO A 61 -7.53 -5.53 10.04
CA PRO A 61 -6.58 -4.91 10.98
C PRO A 61 -5.21 -5.60 11.10
N LEU A 62 -4.15 -4.80 11.29
CA LEU A 62 -2.78 -5.30 11.37
C LEU A 62 -2.44 -5.65 12.83
N ASP A 63 -2.72 -6.89 13.21
CA ASP A 63 -2.54 -7.39 14.57
C ASP A 63 -1.82 -8.76 14.61
N GLY A 64 -1.68 -9.30 15.82
CA GLY A 64 -1.22 -10.67 16.06
C GLY A 64 0.11 -11.01 15.35
N SER A 65 0.13 -12.17 14.70
CA SER A 65 1.31 -12.67 13.98
C SER A 65 1.63 -11.86 12.73
N ALA A 66 0.61 -11.29 12.06
CA ALA A 66 0.82 -10.45 10.88
C ALA A 66 1.58 -9.17 11.25
N ALA A 67 1.19 -8.52 12.34
CA ALA A 67 1.92 -7.36 12.87
C ALA A 67 3.37 -7.72 13.22
N GLY A 68 3.59 -8.82 13.93
CA GLY A 68 4.95 -9.27 14.28
C GLY A 68 5.81 -9.60 13.06
N PHE A 69 5.21 -10.10 11.98
CA PHE A 69 5.91 -10.36 10.73
C PHE A 69 6.34 -9.07 10.03
N VAL A 70 5.47 -8.05 9.99
CA VAL A 70 5.82 -6.72 9.46
C VAL A 70 6.89 -6.05 10.31
N ASP A 71 6.81 -6.14 11.65
CA ASP A 71 7.84 -5.62 12.57
C ASP A 71 9.22 -6.21 12.26
N ALA A 72 9.28 -7.53 12.02
CA ALA A 72 10.53 -8.21 11.66
C ALA A 72 11.09 -7.76 10.31
N MET A 73 10.23 -7.50 9.31
CA MET A 73 10.66 -6.94 8.02
C MET A 73 11.25 -5.55 8.18
N VAL A 74 10.58 -4.66 8.93
CA VAL A 74 11.05 -3.29 9.19
C VAL A 74 12.45 -3.31 9.82
N GLY A 75 12.68 -4.17 10.81
CA GLY A 75 14.02 -4.33 11.41
C GLY A 75 15.10 -4.72 10.39
N GLY A 76 14.77 -5.52 9.38
CA GLY A 76 15.67 -5.87 8.28
C GLY A 76 15.94 -4.73 7.29
N LEU A 77 15.05 -3.74 7.21
CA LEU A 77 15.15 -2.60 6.29
C LEU A 77 15.95 -1.42 6.85
N VAL A 78 15.98 -1.25 8.19
CA VAL A 78 16.77 -0.19 8.86
C VAL A 78 18.23 -0.21 8.38
N GLY A 79 18.88 -1.38 8.40
CA GLY A 79 20.28 -1.53 7.97
C GLY A 79 20.52 -1.40 6.47
N GLN A 80 19.46 -1.38 5.65
CA GLN A 80 19.54 -1.22 4.19
C GLN A 80 19.18 0.18 3.72
N HIS A 81 18.72 1.06 4.62
CA HIS A 81 18.19 2.39 4.28
C HIS A 81 17.10 2.29 3.20
N ALA A 82 16.22 1.30 3.32
CA ALA A 82 15.16 1.02 2.36
C ALA A 82 13.78 1.30 2.97
N ALA A 83 12.82 1.68 2.13
CA ALA A 83 11.43 1.85 2.53
C ALA A 83 10.66 0.52 2.48
N LEU A 84 9.51 0.49 3.15
CA LEU A 84 8.54 -0.59 3.04
C LEU A 84 7.35 -0.12 2.22
N MET A 85 7.00 -0.83 1.14
CA MET A 85 5.68 -0.75 0.54
C MET A 85 4.77 -1.77 1.22
N LEU A 86 3.97 -1.30 2.19
CA LEU A 86 3.06 -2.14 2.96
C LEU A 86 1.69 -2.15 2.28
N THR A 87 1.30 -3.30 1.75
CA THR A 87 -0.05 -3.53 1.22
C THR A 87 -0.93 -4.09 2.33
N LEU A 88 -2.01 -3.39 2.66
CA LEU A 88 -2.97 -3.80 3.68
C LEU A 88 -4.27 -4.29 3.05
N GLU A 89 -4.67 -5.49 3.44
CA GLU A 89 -5.78 -6.24 2.85
C GLU A 89 -6.91 -6.41 3.87
N PRO A 90 -7.97 -5.59 3.82
CA PRO A 90 -9.11 -5.72 4.72
C PRO A 90 -9.98 -6.92 4.31
N ASN A 91 -9.49 -8.14 4.55
CA ASN A 91 -10.15 -9.39 4.16
C ASN A 91 -11.51 -9.60 4.84
N GLY A 92 -11.80 -8.86 5.91
CA GLY A 92 -13.12 -8.77 6.54
C GLY A 92 -14.08 -7.78 5.86
N GLY A 93 -13.68 -7.16 4.74
CA GLY A 93 -14.42 -6.08 4.06
C GLY A 93 -14.08 -4.70 4.62
N LEU A 94 -14.58 -3.65 3.97
CA LEU A 94 -14.33 -2.26 4.39
C LEU A 94 -14.94 -1.93 5.76
N ASP A 95 -16.00 -2.63 6.16
CA ASP A 95 -16.65 -2.44 7.47
C ASP A 95 -15.81 -2.99 8.63
N SER A 96 -14.83 -3.86 8.38
CA SER A 96 -13.89 -4.31 9.42
C SER A 96 -12.86 -3.24 9.79
N VAL A 97 -12.84 -2.11 9.08
CA VAL A 97 -11.91 -0.98 9.31
C VAL A 97 -12.48 -0.03 10.37
N THR A 98 -12.16 -0.34 11.62
CA THR A 98 -12.60 0.43 12.78
C THR A 98 -11.67 1.59 13.10
N ASP A 99 -12.16 2.61 13.82
CA ASP A 99 -11.32 3.73 14.26
C ASP A 99 -10.16 3.28 15.17
N SER A 100 -10.37 2.21 15.97
CA SER A 100 -9.29 1.61 16.78
C SER A 100 -8.20 1.03 15.91
N SER A 101 -8.56 0.21 14.90
CA SER A 101 -7.59 -0.40 13.99
C SER A 101 -6.79 0.64 13.20
N VAL A 102 -7.43 1.76 12.83
CA VAL A 102 -6.78 2.88 12.14
C VAL A 102 -5.82 3.62 13.08
N ALA A 103 -6.19 3.83 14.34
CA ALA A 103 -5.32 4.47 15.33
C ALA A 103 -4.10 3.59 15.67
N GLU A 104 -4.30 2.28 15.83
CA GLU A 104 -3.24 1.31 16.06
C GLU A 104 -2.26 1.24 14.88
N LEU A 105 -2.78 1.21 13.66
CA LEU A 105 -1.97 1.30 12.44
C LEU A 105 -1.14 2.58 12.44
N ALA A 106 -1.76 3.73 12.64
CA ALA A 106 -1.07 5.02 12.62
C ALA A 106 0.05 5.10 13.66
N GLY A 107 -0.17 4.58 14.87
CA GLY A 107 0.85 4.49 15.91
C GLY A 107 2.00 3.55 15.54
N ARG A 108 1.70 2.41 14.92
CA ARG A 108 2.71 1.45 14.45
C ARG A 108 3.58 2.04 13.34
N LEU A 109 2.97 2.67 12.33
CA LEU A 109 3.70 3.34 11.24
C LEU A 109 4.56 4.50 11.75
N ALA A 110 4.08 5.26 12.74
CA ALA A 110 4.89 6.27 13.42
C ALA A 110 6.11 5.67 14.15
N GLY A 111 5.97 4.44 14.68
CA GLY A 111 7.09 3.65 15.20
C GLY A 111 8.14 3.37 14.13
N TYR A 112 7.73 2.81 12.99
CA TYR A 112 8.63 2.50 11.88
C TYR A 112 9.33 3.75 11.34
N ASN A 113 8.61 4.87 11.24
CA ASN A 113 9.20 6.15 10.83
C ASN A 113 10.29 6.61 11.82
N ARG A 114 10.12 6.42 13.14
CA ARG A 114 11.15 6.73 14.14
C ARG A 114 12.38 5.83 14.05
N GLU A 115 12.21 4.60 13.55
CA GLU A 115 13.32 3.69 13.25
C GLU A 115 14.06 4.04 11.95
N GLY A 116 13.59 5.05 11.22
CA GLY A 116 14.19 5.51 9.97
C GLY A 116 13.72 4.74 8.75
N VAL A 117 12.58 4.04 8.82
CA VAL A 117 11.97 3.33 7.70
C VAL A 117 10.79 4.13 7.15
N PRO A 118 10.90 4.73 5.95
CA PRO A 118 9.78 5.33 5.26
C PRO A 118 8.81 4.27 4.78
N ILE A 119 7.53 4.62 4.70
CA ILE A 119 6.46 3.68 4.33
C ILE A 119 5.69 4.20 3.11
N PHE A 120 5.45 3.33 2.15
CA PHE A 120 4.45 3.51 1.09
C PHE A 120 3.26 2.62 1.44
N LEU A 121 2.23 3.18 2.07
CA LEU A 121 1.05 2.44 2.51
C LEU A 121 0.06 2.28 1.37
N ARG A 122 -0.06 1.07 0.84
CA ARG A 122 -1.00 0.69 -0.22
C ARG A 122 -2.21 -0.02 0.38
N PHE A 123 -3.20 0.76 0.80
CA PHE A 123 -4.41 0.25 1.42
C PHE A 123 -5.42 -0.24 0.39
N ALA A 124 -5.96 -1.46 0.56
CA ALA A 124 -7.07 -2.01 -0.23
C ALA A 124 -6.87 -1.81 -1.75
N HIS A 125 -5.79 -2.38 -2.28
CA HIS A 125 -5.45 -2.31 -3.70
C HIS A 125 -6.52 -2.92 -4.62
N GLU A 126 -6.52 -2.54 -5.89
CA GLU A 126 -7.35 -3.13 -6.96
C GLU A 126 -8.86 -3.10 -6.67
N MET A 127 -9.31 -2.08 -5.94
CA MET A 127 -10.72 -1.91 -5.58
C MET A 127 -11.67 -1.76 -6.78
N ASN A 128 -11.16 -1.46 -7.98
CA ASN A 128 -11.93 -1.45 -9.21
C ASN A 128 -12.17 -2.85 -9.80
N GLY A 129 -11.42 -3.87 -9.37
CA GLY A 129 -11.65 -5.28 -9.70
C GLY A 129 -12.95 -5.83 -9.10
N SER A 130 -13.16 -7.14 -9.14
CA SER A 130 -14.39 -7.80 -8.63
C SER A 130 -14.11 -9.00 -7.70
N TRP A 131 -12.90 -9.10 -7.17
CA TRP A 131 -12.37 -10.32 -6.54
C TRP A 131 -11.92 -10.13 -5.09
N TYR A 132 -12.10 -8.95 -4.52
CA TYR A 132 -11.81 -8.70 -3.12
C TYR A 132 -13.03 -8.17 -2.36
N PRO A 133 -13.15 -8.43 -1.04
CA PRO A 133 -14.26 -7.93 -0.22
C PRO A 133 -14.40 -6.40 -0.17
N TRP A 134 -13.43 -5.65 -0.68
CA TRP A 134 -13.43 -4.19 -0.83
C TRP A 134 -13.63 -3.71 -2.27
N SER A 135 -13.89 -4.62 -3.21
CA SER A 135 -14.11 -4.35 -4.63
C SER A 135 -15.44 -3.66 -4.88
N GLN A 136 -15.47 -2.79 -5.90
CA GLN A 136 -16.66 -2.17 -6.50
C GLN A 136 -17.63 -1.48 -5.52
N GLN A 137 -17.10 -0.97 -4.41
CA GLN A 137 -17.84 -0.23 -3.38
C GLN A 137 -17.33 1.22 -3.32
N PRO A 138 -17.54 2.06 -4.35
CA PRO A 138 -16.88 3.37 -4.49
C PRO A 138 -17.11 4.29 -3.29
N ALA A 139 -18.33 4.35 -2.76
CA ALA A 139 -18.66 5.24 -1.66
C ALA A 139 -17.95 4.81 -0.35
N ALA A 140 -18.06 3.53 0.01
CA ALA A 140 -17.40 2.99 1.19
C ALA A 140 -15.87 3.06 1.06
N TYR A 141 -15.33 2.74 -0.12
CA TYR A 141 -13.89 2.78 -0.39
C TYR A 141 -13.33 4.19 -0.19
N VAL A 142 -13.96 5.21 -0.79
CA VAL A 142 -13.51 6.60 -0.66
C VAL A 142 -13.57 7.06 0.80
N ALA A 143 -14.64 6.72 1.53
CA ALA A 143 -14.76 7.08 2.94
C ALA A 143 -13.66 6.44 3.79
N THR A 144 -13.43 5.13 3.62
CA THR A 144 -12.45 4.37 4.40
C THR A 144 -11.01 4.75 4.03
N PHE A 145 -10.69 4.90 2.74
CA PHE A 145 -9.37 5.35 2.29
C PHE A 145 -9.03 6.72 2.86
N ARG A 146 -9.97 7.68 2.82
CA ARG A 146 -9.77 9.01 3.42
C ARG A 146 -9.58 8.94 4.93
N LYS A 147 -10.30 8.07 5.64
CA LYS A 147 -10.13 7.85 7.08
C LYS A 147 -8.72 7.38 7.40
N VAL A 148 -8.25 6.34 6.71
CA VAL A 148 -6.89 5.78 6.87
C VAL A 148 -5.85 6.85 6.55
N ALA A 149 -5.94 7.49 5.38
CA ALA A 149 -4.99 8.49 4.95
C ALA A 149 -4.90 9.68 5.90
N ALA A 150 -6.03 10.17 6.40
CA ALA A 150 -6.05 11.26 7.36
C ALA A 150 -5.35 10.90 8.68
N ALA A 151 -5.52 9.68 9.18
CA ALA A 151 -4.83 9.23 10.39
C ALA A 151 -3.32 9.08 10.16
N VAL A 152 -2.93 8.48 9.05
CA VAL A 152 -1.53 8.28 8.67
C VAL A 152 -0.81 9.62 8.52
N HIS A 153 -1.37 10.57 7.77
CA HIS A 153 -0.74 11.88 7.57
C HIS A 153 -0.61 12.68 8.88
N ARG A 154 -1.51 12.47 9.86
CA ARG A 154 -1.40 13.13 11.17
C ARG A 154 -0.32 12.53 12.06
N SER A 155 -0.09 11.22 12.00
CA SER A 155 0.70 10.52 13.02
C SER A 155 2.02 9.94 12.51
N ALA A 156 2.13 9.66 11.21
CA ALA A 156 3.28 9.00 10.60
C ALA A 156 3.78 9.82 9.38
N PRO A 157 4.47 10.94 9.60
CA PRO A 157 4.79 11.91 8.56
C PRO A 157 5.81 11.44 7.51
N ALA A 158 6.51 10.33 7.74
CA ALA A 158 7.36 9.67 6.74
C ALA A 158 6.64 8.47 6.09
N THR A 159 5.31 8.58 5.95
CA THR A 159 4.47 7.61 5.27
C THR A 159 3.66 8.27 4.17
N ALA A 160 3.83 7.80 2.93
CA ALA A 160 2.98 8.16 1.80
C ALA A 160 1.82 7.16 1.67
N THR A 161 0.62 7.64 1.37
CA THR A 161 -0.51 6.76 1.02
C THR A 161 -0.58 6.56 -0.49
N VAL A 162 -0.77 5.31 -0.91
CA VAL A 162 -0.75 4.89 -2.32
C VAL A 162 -2.12 4.40 -2.73
N TRP A 163 -2.80 5.16 -3.58
CA TRP A 163 -4.01 4.73 -4.28
C TRP A 163 -3.61 3.87 -5.48
N ALA A 164 -4.11 2.63 -5.55
CA ALA A 164 -3.60 1.62 -6.48
C ALA A 164 -4.73 0.81 -7.13
N PRO A 165 -5.44 1.35 -8.14
CA PRO A 165 -6.36 0.57 -8.96
C PRO A 165 -5.62 -0.48 -9.80
N ASN A 166 -6.34 -1.53 -10.20
CA ASN A 166 -5.90 -2.43 -11.26
C ASN A 166 -5.97 -1.71 -12.61
N TYR A 167 -5.15 -2.15 -13.58
CA TYR A 167 -5.17 -1.61 -14.94
C TYR A 167 -6.55 -1.71 -15.60
N GLY A 168 -7.08 -0.60 -16.09
CA GLY A 168 -8.47 -0.46 -16.57
C GLY A 168 -8.83 -1.27 -17.84
N GLY A 169 -7.88 -1.89 -18.54
CA GLY A 169 -8.16 -2.62 -19.79
C GLY A 169 -9.14 -3.80 -19.67
N GLY A 170 -9.52 -4.20 -18.46
CA GLY A 170 -10.57 -5.19 -18.18
C GLY A 170 -11.87 -4.61 -17.60
N TYR A 171 -12.04 -3.28 -17.59
CA TYR A 171 -13.23 -2.64 -17.04
C TYR A 171 -14.44 -2.78 -17.99
N PRO A 172 -15.66 -3.02 -17.47
CA PRO A 172 -15.97 -3.35 -16.09
C PRO A 172 -15.53 -4.78 -15.76
N PHE A 173 -14.86 -4.95 -14.61
CA PHE A 173 -14.52 -6.27 -14.10
C PHE A 173 -15.80 -6.95 -13.61
N ALA A 174 -16.09 -8.14 -14.11
CA ALA A 174 -17.31 -8.89 -13.79
C ALA A 174 -16.99 -10.37 -13.52
N GLY A 175 -17.91 -11.05 -12.83
CA GLY A 175 -17.84 -12.50 -12.59
C GLY A 175 -16.97 -12.93 -11.40
N GLY A 176 -16.33 -11.99 -10.70
CA GLY A 176 -15.73 -12.28 -9.40
C GLY A 176 -16.77 -12.31 -8.28
N HIS A 177 -16.38 -12.84 -7.12
CA HIS A 177 -17.30 -13.06 -6.00
C HIS A 177 -17.84 -11.78 -5.37
N ASP A 178 -17.10 -10.67 -5.47
CA ASP A 178 -17.49 -9.34 -4.98
C ASP A 178 -17.85 -8.40 -6.14
N ALA A 179 -18.34 -8.97 -7.25
CA ALA A 179 -18.89 -8.16 -8.33
C ALA A 179 -20.11 -7.36 -7.83
N VAL A 180 -20.19 -6.10 -8.24
CA VAL A 180 -21.28 -5.20 -7.91
C VAL A 180 -22.59 -5.76 -8.44
N VAL A 181 -23.61 -5.76 -7.59
CA VAL A 181 -24.96 -6.21 -7.95
C VAL A 181 -25.71 -5.06 -8.62
N ARG A 182 -26.40 -5.36 -9.72
CA ARG A 182 -27.23 -4.38 -10.44
C ARG A 182 -28.25 -3.70 -9.52
N ASP A 183 -28.57 -2.45 -9.82
CA ASP A 183 -29.55 -1.61 -9.12
C ASP A 183 -29.22 -1.23 -7.67
N THR A 184 -28.05 -1.65 -7.16
CA THR A 184 -27.50 -1.17 -5.88
C THR A 184 -27.02 0.28 -5.96
N PRO A 185 -26.88 0.97 -4.82
CA PRO A 185 -26.25 2.30 -4.78
C PRO A 185 -24.84 2.31 -5.37
N ASP A 186 -24.05 1.27 -5.13
CA ASP A 186 -22.70 1.15 -5.69
C ASP A 186 -22.70 0.97 -7.21
N TYR A 187 -23.63 0.17 -7.77
CA TYR A 187 -23.78 0.06 -9.22
C TYR A 187 -24.07 1.42 -9.85
N LYS A 188 -24.98 2.19 -9.25
CA LYS A 188 -25.33 3.54 -9.73
C LYS A 188 -24.19 4.54 -9.58
N ALA A 189 -23.31 4.34 -8.59
CA ALA A 189 -22.13 5.17 -8.41
C ALA A 189 -21.02 4.83 -9.42
N LEU A 190 -20.94 3.57 -9.85
CA LEU A 190 -20.04 3.11 -10.90
C LEU A 190 -20.55 3.48 -12.30
N ASP A 191 -21.87 3.61 -12.51
CA ASP A 191 -22.50 4.05 -13.75
C ASP A 191 -22.36 5.57 -13.89
N THR A 192 -21.16 6.02 -14.26
CA THR A 192 -20.78 7.45 -14.23
C THR A 192 -21.54 8.26 -15.27
N ASN A 193 -21.99 7.64 -16.37
CA ASN A 193 -22.80 8.29 -17.40
C ASN A 193 -24.32 8.17 -17.16
N ARG A 194 -24.75 7.33 -16.22
CA ARG A 194 -26.15 7.13 -15.78
C ARG A 194 -27.08 6.57 -16.86
N ASP A 195 -26.55 5.73 -17.76
CA ASP A 195 -27.34 5.06 -18.80
C ASP A 195 -27.93 3.70 -18.36
N GLY A 196 -27.64 3.27 -17.13
CA GLY A 196 -28.10 2.02 -16.54
C GLY A 196 -27.27 0.79 -16.91
N VAL A 197 -26.12 0.98 -17.58
CA VAL A 197 -25.26 -0.09 -18.06
C VAL A 197 -23.78 0.23 -17.82
N LEU A 198 -23.16 -0.46 -16.85
CA LEU A 198 -21.71 -0.40 -16.67
C LEU A 198 -20.96 -0.90 -17.91
N ARG A 199 -20.10 -0.05 -18.47
CA ARG A 199 -19.20 -0.36 -19.60
C ARG A 199 -17.85 0.34 -19.43
N MET A 200 -16.93 0.11 -20.36
CA MET A 200 -15.62 0.77 -20.40
C MET A 200 -15.71 2.30 -20.38
N SER A 201 -16.81 2.89 -20.88
CA SER A 201 -17.07 4.33 -20.82
C SER A 201 -17.26 4.88 -19.41
N ASP A 202 -17.45 4.00 -18.42
CA ASP A 202 -17.60 4.39 -17.02
C ASP A 202 -16.30 4.29 -16.21
N ASP A 203 -15.22 3.78 -16.80
CA ASP A 203 -13.88 3.83 -16.21
C ASP A 203 -13.44 5.31 -16.10
N PRO A 204 -13.22 5.84 -14.88
CA PRO A 204 -13.02 7.27 -14.63
C PRO A 204 -11.73 7.88 -15.19
#